data_AF-A0A4E0R6V8-F1
#
_entry.id   AF-A0A4E0R6V8-F1
#
_cell.length_a   1.000
_cell.length_b   1.000
_cell.length_c   1.000
_cell.angle_alpha   90.00
_cell.angle_beta   90.00
_cell.angle_gamma   90.00
#
_symmetry.space_group_name_H-M   'P 1'
#
loop_
_entity.id
_entity.type
_entity.pdbx_description
1 polymer ?
#
loop_
_entity_poly.entity_id
_entity_poly.type
_entity_poly.pdbx_seq_one_letter_code
_entity_poly.pdbx_strand_id
1 'polypeptide(L)'
;MSAFNVVLLSLDRLIAVFAVTRYNNHVTLRLTISYVLVTLSSLALSLPSCFLVQIVHLECRTNSGRFPSNIHRFNRIFPHIWTLATFLAPMITVVANYVTIFIRLHCRTSFFCASSPKPVSKRVGIRFTLIVFALATFNIICTAPENIYMLLINVFGLKDDQGSLWHMCTTFLITLKSCSSPWIFFLIQPKIKKHLIHLITRCSLKKLTDTMKAISVLRF
;
A
#
# COMPACT_ATOMS: atom_id res chain seq x y z
N MET A 1 2.98 2.48 0.86
CA MET A 1 2.53 1.06 0.94
C MET A 1 2.45 0.47 -0.46
N SER A 2 3.03 -0.70 -0.72
CA SER A 2 3.09 -1.29 -2.08
C SER A 2 1.75 -1.90 -2.49
N ALA A 3 1.52 -2.05 -3.81
CA ALA A 3 0.29 -2.65 -4.34
C ALA A 3 0.08 -4.09 -3.87
N PHE A 4 1.16 -4.88 -3.79
CA PHE A 4 1.14 -6.24 -3.28
C PHE A 4 0.70 -6.34 -1.81
N ASN A 5 1.12 -5.40 -0.96
CA ASN A 5 0.67 -5.35 0.43
C ASN A 5 -0.84 -5.12 0.54
N VAL A 6 -1.41 -4.31 -0.35
CA VAL A 6 -2.85 -4.05 -0.40
C VAL A 6 -3.61 -5.30 -0.83
N VAL A 7 -3.12 -6.01 -1.86
CA VAL A 7 -3.70 -7.28 -2.32
C VAL A 7 -3.71 -8.30 -1.20
N LEU A 8 -2.58 -8.50 -0.51
CA LEU A 8 -2.50 -9.45 0.59
C LEU A 8 -3.43 -9.10 1.74
N LEU A 9 -3.53 -7.82 2.12
CA LEU A 9 -4.49 -7.41 3.14
C LEU A 9 -5.93 -7.69 2.70
N SER A 10 -6.26 -7.48 1.42
CA SER A 10 -7.58 -7.79 0.89
C SER A 10 -7.88 -9.30 0.94
N LEU A 11 -6.90 -10.15 0.59
CA LEU A 11 -7.01 -11.60 0.65
C LEU A 11 -7.06 -12.12 2.10
N ASP A 12 -6.24 -11.54 2.98
CA ASP A 12 -6.26 -11.84 4.40
C ASP A 12 -7.66 -11.57 5.00
N ARG A 13 -8.29 -10.47 4.59
CA ARG A 13 -9.68 -10.17 4.99
C ARG A 13 -10.69 -11.14 4.39
N LEU A 14 -10.51 -11.54 3.14
CA LEU A 14 -11.36 -12.54 2.52
C LEU A 14 -11.31 -13.85 3.33
N ILE A 15 -10.11 -14.35 3.64
CA ILE A 15 -9.92 -15.57 4.43
C ILE A 15 -10.51 -15.41 5.84
N ALA A 16 -10.32 -14.25 6.47
CA ALA A 16 -10.90 -13.97 7.79
C ALA A 16 -12.44 -14.04 7.78
N VAL A 17 -13.09 -13.63 6.68
CA VAL A 17 -14.56 -13.65 6.54
C VAL A 17 -15.09 -15.04 6.20
N PHE A 18 -14.37 -15.81 5.37
CA PHE A 18 -14.83 -17.12 4.88
C PHE A 18 -14.43 -18.29 5.78
N ALA A 19 -13.29 -18.21 6.47
CA ALA A 19 -12.68 -19.33 7.19
C ALA A 19 -12.17 -18.90 8.58
N VAL A 20 -13.04 -18.31 9.41
CA VAL A 20 -12.72 -17.78 10.76
C VAL A 20 -11.95 -18.79 11.63
N THR A 21 -12.37 -20.06 11.63
CA THR A 21 -11.77 -21.12 12.47
C THR A 21 -10.35 -21.48 12.04
N ARG A 22 -10.08 -21.61 10.74
CA ARG A 22 -8.72 -21.84 10.22
C ARG A 22 -7.84 -20.60 10.29
N TYR A 23 -8.46 -19.41 10.22
CA TYR A 23 -7.74 -18.14 10.22
C TYR A 23 -6.89 -17.97 11.49
N ASN A 24 -7.43 -18.29 12.66
CA ASN A 24 -6.74 -18.07 13.94
C ASN A 24 -5.53 -18.99 14.18
N ASN A 25 -5.52 -20.21 13.64
CA ASN A 25 -4.49 -21.20 13.95
C ASN A 25 -3.15 -20.96 13.23
N HIS A 26 -3.14 -20.21 12.13
CA HIS A 26 -1.95 -20.04 11.30
C HIS A 26 -1.66 -18.58 10.92
N VAL A 27 -2.07 -17.61 11.75
CA VAL A 27 -1.90 -16.18 11.47
C VAL A 27 -0.43 -15.83 11.25
N THR A 28 0.46 -16.22 12.17
CA THR A 28 1.88 -15.83 12.12
C THR A 28 2.58 -16.39 10.89
N LEU A 29 2.41 -17.68 10.60
CA LEU A 29 3.02 -18.33 9.43
C LEU A 29 2.54 -17.69 8.12
N ARG A 30 1.23 -17.44 7.99
CA ARG A 30 0.66 -16.80 6.79
C ARG A 30 1.20 -15.39 6.57
N LEU A 31 1.32 -14.59 7.64
CA LEU A 31 1.90 -13.24 7.55
C LEU A 31 3.36 -13.29 7.10
N THR A 32 4.15 -14.20 7.67
CA THR A 32 5.57 -14.38 7.29
C THR A 32 5.71 -14.79 5.83
N ILE A 33 4.98 -15.81 5.38
CA ILE A 33 5.02 -16.27 3.97
C ILE A 33 4.58 -15.14 3.04
N SER A 34 3.50 -14.44 3.38
CA SER A 34 3.00 -13.32 2.59
C SER A 34 4.04 -12.20 2.47
N TYR A 35 4.71 -11.84 3.57
CA TYR A 35 5.75 -10.83 3.57
C TYR A 35 6.95 -11.23 2.70
N VAL A 36 7.42 -12.48 2.83
CA VAL A 36 8.52 -13.01 2.00
C VAL A 36 8.15 -12.96 0.52
N LEU A 37 6.95 -13.41 0.16
CA LEU A 37 6.47 -13.38 -1.22
C LEU A 37 6.42 -11.95 -1.78
N VAL A 38 5.89 -10.97 -1.03
CA VAL A 38 5.90 -9.57 -1.50
C VAL A 38 7.31 -9.07 -1.72
N THR A 39 8.20 -9.35 -0.78
CA THR A 39 9.57 -8.84 -0.84
C THR A 39 10.27 -9.39 -2.07
N LEU A 40 10.15 -10.70 -2.31
CA LEU A 40 10.71 -11.35 -3.49
C LEU A 40 10.08 -10.87 -4.80
N SER A 41 8.75 -10.75 -4.86
CA SER A 41 8.06 -10.23 -6.05
C SER A 41 8.42 -8.77 -6.35
N SER A 42 8.54 -7.94 -5.31
CA SER A 42 8.95 -6.54 -5.45
C SER A 42 10.38 -6.43 -5.94
N LEU A 43 11.29 -7.25 -5.38
CA LEU A 43 12.68 -7.31 -5.82
C LEU A 43 12.76 -7.72 -7.29
N ALA A 44 12.09 -8.81 -7.67
CA ALA A 44 12.08 -9.32 -9.04
C ALA A 44 11.54 -8.30 -10.06
N LEU A 45 10.49 -7.54 -9.70
CA LEU A 45 9.93 -6.50 -10.57
C LEU A 45 10.80 -5.25 -10.65
N SER A 46 11.51 -4.91 -9.58
CA SER A 46 12.40 -3.74 -9.55
C SER A 46 13.74 -3.97 -10.24
N LEU A 47 14.16 -5.24 -10.36
CA LEU A 47 15.46 -5.62 -10.90
C LEU A 47 15.68 -5.16 -12.35
N PRO A 48 14.70 -5.31 -13.27
CA PRO A 48 14.74 -4.66 -14.58
C PRO A 48 15.03 -3.16 -14.55
N SER A 49 14.40 -2.41 -13.65
CA SER A 49 14.53 -0.95 -13.57
C SER A 49 15.97 -0.53 -13.24
N CYS A 50 16.69 -1.33 -12.46
CA CYS A 50 18.10 -1.09 -12.14
C CYS A 50 19.01 -1.11 -13.38
N PHE A 51 18.64 -1.85 -14.43
CA PHE A 51 19.39 -1.91 -15.68
C PHE A 51 18.97 -0.83 -16.69
N LEU A 52 17.80 -0.23 -16.50
CA LEU A 52 17.21 0.77 -17.40
C LEU A 52 17.61 2.21 -17.06
N VAL A 53 17.96 2.45 -15.80
CA VAL A 53 18.36 3.78 -15.30
C VAL A 53 19.86 3.98 -15.55
N GLN A 54 20.22 5.08 -16.23
CA GLN A 54 21.61 5.48 -16.46
C GLN A 54 21.84 6.91 -15.99
N ILE A 55 23.04 7.19 -15.50
CA ILE A 55 23.47 8.55 -15.20
C ILE A 55 24.13 9.10 -16.46
N VAL A 56 23.52 10.12 -17.08
CA VAL A 56 24.02 10.79 -18.27
C VAL A 56 24.12 12.28 -17.95
N HIS A 57 25.32 12.85 -18.03
CA HIS A 57 25.57 14.28 -17.72
C HIS A 57 25.03 14.72 -16.34
N LEU A 58 25.28 13.93 -15.28
CA LEU A 58 24.77 14.15 -13.91
C LEU A 58 23.24 14.11 -13.76
N GLU A 59 22.50 13.81 -14.83
CA GLU A 59 21.06 13.59 -14.81
C GLU A 59 20.74 12.09 -14.84
N CYS A 60 19.70 11.71 -14.09
CA CYS A 60 19.21 10.35 -14.06
C CYS A 60 18.21 10.15 -15.20
N ARG A 61 18.63 9.47 -16.28
CA ARG A 61 17.82 9.27 -17.49
C ARG A 61 17.58 7.79 -17.76
N THR A 62 16.35 7.47 -18.16
CA THR A 62 15.98 6.15 -18.69
C THR A 62 16.33 6.10 -20.17
N ASN A 63 17.58 5.77 -20.49
CA ASN A 63 18.12 5.96 -21.84
C ASN A 63 17.80 4.75 -22.74
N SER A 64 16.87 4.90 -23.69
CA SER A 64 16.44 3.80 -24.57
C SER A 64 17.41 3.51 -25.74
N GLY A 65 18.35 4.41 -26.04
CA GLY A 65 19.10 4.41 -27.31
C GLY A 65 20.46 3.69 -27.34
N ARG A 66 21.01 3.21 -26.21
CA ARG A 66 22.35 2.59 -26.15
C ARG A 66 22.36 1.08 -26.02
N PHE A 67 21.21 0.44 -26.13
CA PHE A 67 21.11 -0.98 -25.86
C PHE A 67 20.94 -1.81 -27.15
N PRO A 68 21.51 -3.03 -27.22
CA PRO A 68 21.32 -3.96 -28.33
C PRO A 68 19.82 -4.19 -28.60
N SER A 69 19.46 -4.54 -29.85
CA SER A 69 18.09 -4.64 -30.38
C SER A 69 17.07 -5.40 -29.49
N ASN A 70 17.54 -6.36 -28.67
CA ASN A 70 16.71 -7.08 -27.69
C ASN A 70 16.13 -6.18 -26.58
N ILE A 71 16.83 -5.11 -26.21
CA ILE A 71 16.43 -4.22 -25.12
C ILE A 71 15.43 -3.14 -25.59
N HIS A 72 15.41 -2.81 -26.89
CA HIS A 72 14.31 -2.01 -27.45
C HIS A 72 12.95 -2.71 -27.32
N ARG A 73 12.91 -4.04 -27.57
CA ARG A 73 11.72 -4.85 -27.32
C ARG A 73 11.39 -4.93 -25.83
N PHE A 74 12.41 -5.08 -24.99
CA PHE A 74 12.24 -5.08 -23.53
C PHE A 74 11.64 -3.77 -23.01
N ASN A 75 12.14 -2.61 -23.47
CA ASN A 75 11.63 -1.30 -23.10
C ASN A 75 10.19 -1.07 -23.52
N ARG A 76 9.74 -1.71 -24.59
CA ARG A 76 8.35 -1.65 -25.02
C ARG A 76 7.44 -2.53 -24.16
N ILE A 77 7.90 -3.72 -23.78
CA ILE A 77 7.09 -4.72 -23.07
C ILE A 77 7.06 -4.47 -21.56
N PHE A 78 8.19 -4.07 -20.97
CA PHE A 78 8.35 -3.94 -19.53
C PHE A 78 7.35 -2.97 -18.88
N PRO A 79 7.07 -1.76 -19.43
CA PRO A 79 6.07 -0.86 -18.86
C PRO A 79 4.66 -1.47 -18.83
N HIS A 80 4.28 -2.26 -19.83
CA HIS A 80 3.00 -2.96 -19.84
C HIS A 80 2.93 -4.03 -18.74
N ILE A 81 3.99 -4.83 -18.58
CA ILE A 81 4.09 -5.83 -17.50
C ILE A 81 4.03 -5.13 -16.14
N TRP A 82 4.76 -4.02 -16.00
CA TRP A 82 4.78 -3.22 -14.78
C TRP A 82 3.39 -2.70 -14.42
N THR A 83 2.69 -2.06 -15.36
CA THR A 83 1.33 -1.56 -15.12
C THR A 83 0.35 -2.69 -14.84
N LEU A 84 0.48 -3.83 -15.51
CA LEU A 84 -0.36 -5.00 -15.25
C LEU A 84 -0.15 -5.53 -13.81
N ALA A 85 1.11 -5.74 -13.42
CA ALA A 85 1.47 -6.35 -12.14
C ALA A 85 1.29 -5.40 -10.93
N THR A 86 1.53 -4.10 -11.11
CA THR A 86 1.55 -3.13 -10.01
C THR A 86 0.26 -2.30 -9.90
N PHE A 87 -0.57 -2.27 -10.93
CA PHE A 87 -1.80 -1.48 -10.95
C PHE A 87 -3.05 -2.29 -11.29
N LEU A 88 -3.15 -2.86 -12.50
CA LEU A 88 -4.40 -3.51 -12.96
C LEU A 88 -4.75 -4.77 -12.16
N ALA A 89 -3.82 -5.73 -12.04
CA ALA A 89 -4.10 -6.97 -11.31
C ALA A 89 -4.39 -6.71 -9.81
N PRO A 90 -3.63 -5.84 -9.11
CA PRO A 90 -3.99 -5.42 -7.76
C PRO A 90 -5.37 -4.80 -7.64
N MET A 91 -5.72 -3.88 -8.55
CA MET A 91 -7.03 -3.21 -8.56
C MET A 91 -8.17 -4.22 -8.71
N ILE A 92 -8.09 -5.09 -9.71
CA ILE A 92 -9.13 -6.11 -9.98
C ILE A 92 -9.29 -7.02 -8.75
N THR A 93 -8.17 -7.49 -8.18
CA THR A 93 -8.19 -8.41 -7.03
C THR A 93 -8.83 -7.76 -5.81
N VAL A 94 -8.47 -6.50 -5.50
CA VAL A 94 -9.04 -5.76 -4.36
C VAL A 94 -10.55 -5.58 -4.54
N VAL A 95 -10.99 -5.15 -5.73
CA VAL A 95 -12.41 -4.90 -6.02
C VAL A 95 -13.20 -6.20 -5.92
N ALA A 96 -12.71 -7.28 -6.54
CA ALA A 96 -13.35 -8.59 -6.49
C ALA A 96 -13.49 -9.10 -5.04
N ASN A 97 -12.42 -8.98 -4.23
CA ASN A 97 -12.43 -9.38 -2.83
C ASN A 97 -13.43 -8.54 -2.01
N TYR A 98 -13.48 -7.23 -2.25
CA TYR A 98 -14.42 -6.34 -1.56
C TYR A 98 -15.87 -6.69 -1.88
N VAL A 99 -16.21 -6.85 -3.17
CA VAL A 99 -17.56 -7.24 -3.61
C VAL A 99 -17.96 -8.58 -2.97
N THR A 100 -17.04 -9.55 -2.97
CA THR A 100 -17.27 -10.87 -2.38
C THR A 100 -17.56 -10.79 -0.87
N ILE A 101 -16.76 -9.99 -0.13
CA ILE A 101 -16.96 -9.77 1.30
C ILE A 101 -18.28 -9.03 1.55
N PHE A 102 -18.60 -8.02 0.73
CA PHE A 102 -19.83 -7.24 0.83
C PHE A 102 -21.07 -8.13 0.66
N ILE A 103 -21.12 -8.94 -0.39
CA ILE A 103 -22.21 -9.90 -0.64
C ILE A 103 -22.35 -10.87 0.54
N ARG A 104 -21.23 -11.41 1.03
CA ARG A 104 -21.23 -12.38 2.15
C ARG A 104 -21.73 -11.75 3.46
N LEU A 105 -21.35 -10.51 3.75
CA LEU A 105 -21.70 -9.83 5.00
C LEU A 105 -23.09 -9.18 4.96
N HIS A 106 -23.53 -8.64 3.83
CA HIS A 106 -24.77 -7.87 3.71
C HIS A 106 -25.92 -8.66 3.06
N CYS A 107 -25.68 -9.39 1.96
CA CYS A 107 -26.74 -10.11 1.26
C CYS A 107 -27.11 -11.41 2.00
N ARG A 108 -26.12 -12.18 2.50
CA ARG A 108 -26.39 -13.44 3.21
C ARG A 108 -26.89 -13.29 4.65
N THR A 109 -26.72 -12.12 5.29
CA THR A 109 -27.26 -11.89 6.65
C THR A 109 -28.71 -11.43 6.65
N SER A 110 -29.22 -10.92 5.52
CA SER A 110 -30.64 -10.56 5.35
C SER A 110 -31.59 -11.75 5.43
N PHE A 111 -31.11 -12.97 5.15
CA PHE A 111 -31.95 -14.17 5.10
C PHE A 111 -32.10 -14.95 6.42
N PHE A 112 -31.30 -14.68 7.46
CA PHE A 112 -31.26 -15.58 8.63
C PHE A 112 -31.31 -14.95 10.03
N CYS A 113 -31.17 -13.63 10.21
CA CYS A 113 -31.19 -13.05 11.58
C CYS A 113 -31.76 -11.62 11.62
N ALA A 114 -33.06 -11.52 11.84
CA ALA A 114 -33.74 -10.26 12.20
C ALA A 114 -33.77 -9.97 13.72
N SER A 115 -33.27 -10.85 14.60
CA SER A 115 -33.64 -10.80 16.03
C SER A 115 -32.52 -10.90 17.07
N SER A 116 -31.25 -10.66 16.73
CA SER A 116 -30.15 -10.74 17.72
C SER A 116 -29.17 -9.57 17.65
N PRO A 117 -28.76 -8.98 18.81
CA PRO A 117 -27.74 -7.95 18.84
C PRO A 117 -26.42 -8.48 18.26
N LYS A 118 -25.98 -7.86 17.16
CA LYS A 118 -24.75 -8.26 16.46
C LYS A 118 -23.56 -8.24 17.43
N PRO A 119 -22.80 -9.34 17.59
CA PRO A 119 -21.67 -9.40 18.51
C PRO A 119 -20.62 -8.33 18.16
N VAL A 120 -20.01 -7.71 19.16
CA VAL A 120 -19.02 -6.61 19.04
C VAL A 120 -17.91 -6.93 18.03
N SER A 121 -17.48 -8.19 17.95
CA SER A 121 -16.51 -8.72 16.98
C SER A 121 -16.90 -8.45 15.51
N LYS A 122 -18.19 -8.59 15.16
CA LYS A 122 -18.70 -8.36 13.79
C LYS A 122 -18.56 -6.89 13.38
N ARG A 123 -18.79 -5.95 14.32
CA ARG A 123 -18.72 -4.50 14.06
C ARG A 123 -17.27 -4.03 13.85
N VAL A 124 -16.31 -4.63 14.57
CA VAL A 124 -14.87 -4.37 14.38
C VAL A 124 -14.38 -4.91 13.03
N GLY A 125 -14.83 -6.10 12.63
CA GLY A 125 -14.51 -6.67 11.31
C GLY A 125 -14.98 -5.81 10.14
N ILE A 126 -16.23 -5.32 10.17
CA ILE A 126 -16.80 -4.45 9.13
C ILE A 126 -16.03 -3.14 9.01
N ARG A 127 -15.72 -2.48 10.15
CA ARG A 127 -14.94 -1.24 10.15
C ARG A 127 -13.56 -1.45 9.55
N PHE A 128 -12.88 -2.54 9.91
CA PHE A 128 -11.57 -2.84 9.35
C PHE A 128 -11.63 -3.06 7.84
N THR A 129 -12.61 -3.83 7.34
CA THR A 129 -12.81 -4.05 5.90
C THR A 129 -13.02 -2.74 5.14
N LEU A 130 -13.84 -1.84 5.68
CA LEU A 130 -14.06 -0.50 5.09
C LEU A 130 -12.77 0.32 5.02
N ILE A 131 -11.95 0.30 6.08
CA ILE A 131 -10.69 1.07 6.07
C ILE A 131 -9.68 0.46 5.08
N VAL A 132 -9.57 -0.87 5.01
CA VAL A 132 -8.72 -1.53 4.00
C VAL A 132 -9.18 -1.18 2.58
N PHE A 133 -10.48 -1.14 2.33
CA PHE A 133 -11.02 -0.74 1.04
C PHE A 133 -10.75 0.73 0.70
N ALA A 134 -10.97 1.64 1.65
CA ALA A 134 -10.67 3.06 1.48
C ALA A 134 -9.19 3.29 1.18
N LEU A 135 -8.30 2.61 1.90
CA LEU A 135 -6.85 2.61 1.65
C LEU A 135 -6.52 2.08 0.26
N ALA A 136 -7.14 0.99 -0.17
CA ALA A 136 -6.90 0.42 -1.48
C ALA A 136 -7.36 1.37 -2.61
N THR A 137 -8.52 1.99 -2.44
CA THR A 137 -9.07 2.99 -3.36
C THR A 137 -8.16 4.21 -3.45
N PHE A 138 -7.71 4.74 -2.31
CA PHE A 138 -6.76 5.85 -2.25
C PHE A 138 -5.44 5.49 -2.97
N ASN A 139 -4.92 4.29 -2.75
CA ASN A 139 -3.74 3.81 -3.46
C ASN A 139 -3.94 3.78 -4.97
N ILE A 140 -5.09 3.30 -5.45
CA ILE A 140 -5.44 3.26 -6.88
C ILE A 140 -5.45 4.68 -7.44
N ILE A 141 -6.16 5.61 -6.80
CA ILE A 141 -6.26 7.02 -7.23
C ILE A 141 -4.87 7.67 -7.33
N CYS A 142 -4.00 7.45 -6.34
CA CYS A 142 -2.65 8.02 -6.37
C CYS A 142 -1.73 7.40 -7.43
N THR A 143 -1.97 6.15 -7.85
CA THR A 143 -1.10 5.46 -8.82
C THR A 143 -1.63 5.42 -10.24
N ALA A 144 -2.94 5.64 -10.44
CA ALA A 144 -3.55 5.57 -11.77
C ALA A 144 -2.95 6.59 -12.74
N PRO A 145 -2.75 7.88 -12.37
CA PRO A 145 -2.22 8.87 -13.30
C PRO A 145 -0.84 8.52 -13.85
N GLU A 146 0.07 8.03 -13.00
CA GLU A 146 1.41 7.59 -13.43
C GLU A 146 1.34 6.39 -14.38
N ASN A 147 0.55 5.37 -14.03
CA ASN A 147 0.44 4.16 -14.84
C ASN A 147 -0.23 4.43 -16.20
N ILE A 148 -1.23 5.31 -16.24
CA ILE A 148 -1.88 5.75 -17.48
C ILE A 148 -0.88 6.53 -18.33
N TYR A 149 -0.13 7.45 -17.72
CA TYR A 149 0.89 8.23 -18.43
C TYR A 149 1.98 7.35 -19.06
N MET A 150 2.51 6.39 -18.29
CA MET A 150 3.49 5.43 -18.78
C MET A 150 2.94 4.59 -19.94
N LEU A 151 1.66 4.20 -19.90
CA LEU A 151 1.02 3.51 -21.02
C LEU A 151 0.87 4.43 -22.24
N LEU A 152 0.45 5.68 -22.05
CA LEU A 152 0.26 6.64 -23.14
C LEU A 152 1.58 6.96 -23.85
N ILE A 153 2.66 7.18 -23.11
CA ILE A 153 4.01 7.37 -23.67
C ILE A 153 4.40 6.18 -24.55
N ASN A 154 4.22 4.96 -24.04
CA ASN A 154 4.63 3.75 -24.75
C ASN A 154 3.75 3.40 -25.96
N VAL A 155 2.45 3.70 -25.91
CA VAL A 155 1.51 3.39 -27.01
C VAL A 155 1.56 4.45 -28.11
N PHE A 156 1.58 5.73 -27.74
CA PHE A 156 1.53 6.84 -28.70
C PHE A 156 2.90 7.41 -29.05
N GLY A 157 3.98 6.94 -28.42
CA GLY A 157 5.33 7.44 -28.68
C GLY A 157 5.53 8.90 -28.28
N LEU A 158 4.76 9.38 -27.30
CA LEU A 158 4.92 10.74 -26.76
C LEU A 158 6.32 10.87 -26.15
N LYS A 159 6.96 12.03 -26.32
CA LYS A 159 8.23 12.31 -25.65
C LYS A 159 7.98 12.41 -24.16
N ASP A 160 8.78 11.68 -23.37
CA ASP A 160 8.77 11.82 -21.92
C ASP A 160 9.51 13.10 -21.54
N ASP A 161 8.77 14.19 -21.41
CA ASP A 161 9.31 15.46 -20.96
C ASP A 161 9.45 15.42 -19.44
N GLN A 162 10.61 14.93 -18.98
CA GLN A 162 11.01 14.99 -17.58
C GLN A 162 10.90 16.44 -17.07
N GLY A 163 10.17 16.65 -15.98
CA GLY A 163 9.89 17.98 -15.44
C GLY A 163 8.63 18.64 -15.98
N SER A 164 7.86 17.98 -16.85
CA SER A 164 6.52 18.43 -17.22
C SER A 164 5.59 18.51 -16.01
N LEU A 165 4.58 19.39 -16.08
CA LEU A 165 3.57 19.55 -15.03
C LEU A 165 2.85 18.23 -14.71
N TRP A 166 2.65 17.39 -15.74
CA TRP A 166 2.08 16.07 -15.57
C TRP A 166 2.99 15.16 -14.75
N HIS A 167 4.28 15.06 -15.10
CA HIS A 167 5.25 14.26 -14.35
C HIS A 167 5.39 14.73 -12.88
N MET A 168 5.40 16.04 -12.64
CA MET A 168 5.42 16.60 -11.28
C MET A 168 4.16 16.20 -10.49
N CYS A 169 2.99 16.25 -11.13
CA CYS A 169 1.72 15.87 -10.51
C CYS A 169 1.68 14.38 -10.15
N THR A 170 2.08 13.50 -11.06
CA THR A 170 2.10 12.05 -10.78
C THR A 170 3.10 11.70 -9.68
N THR A 171 4.29 12.30 -9.72
CA THR A 171 5.31 12.14 -8.68
C THR A 171 4.77 12.57 -7.32
N PHE A 172 4.13 13.74 -7.24
CA PHE A 172 3.50 14.24 -6.01
C PHE A 172 2.46 13.25 -5.45
N LEU A 173 1.59 12.70 -6.31
CA LEU A 173 0.59 11.72 -5.88
C LEU A 173 1.21 10.43 -5.33
N ILE A 174 2.30 9.94 -5.94
CA ILE A 174 3.05 8.79 -5.43
C ILE A 174 3.71 9.09 -4.09
N THR A 175 4.28 10.28 -3.91
CA THR A 175 4.85 10.70 -2.63
C THR A 175 3.76 10.79 -1.56
N LEU A 176 2.62 11.41 -1.88
CA LEU A 176 1.46 11.53 -0.99
C LEU A 176 0.96 10.15 -0.52
N LYS A 177 0.95 9.16 -1.43
CA LYS A 177 0.65 7.76 -1.11
C LYS A 177 1.58 7.15 -0.05
N SER A 178 2.86 7.48 -0.11
CA SER A 178 3.82 7.01 0.89
C SER A 178 3.60 7.69 2.23
N CYS A 179 3.28 8.98 2.23
CA CYS A 179 3.01 9.77 3.44
C CYS A 179 1.68 9.41 4.13
N SER A 180 0.65 8.96 3.41
CA SER A 180 -0.65 8.60 4.00
C SER A 180 -0.65 7.21 4.67
N SER A 181 0.28 6.33 4.27
CA SER A 181 0.33 4.93 4.74
C SER A 181 0.43 4.79 6.28
N PRO A 182 1.26 5.55 7.01
CA PRO A 182 1.37 5.45 8.47
C PRO A 182 0.09 5.88 9.21
N TRP A 183 -0.57 6.93 8.71
CA TRP A 183 -1.84 7.43 9.26
C TRP A 183 -2.92 6.35 9.21
N ILE A 184 -2.89 5.53 8.17
CA ILE A 184 -3.86 4.46 7.98
C ILE A 184 -3.62 3.32 8.98
N PHE A 185 -2.37 2.93 9.24
CA PHE A 185 -2.07 1.98 10.32
C PHE A 185 -2.51 2.49 11.69
N PHE A 186 -2.32 3.80 11.95
CA PHE A 186 -2.77 4.45 13.17
C PHE A 186 -4.30 4.42 13.34
N LEU A 187 -5.05 4.63 12.24
CA LEU A 187 -6.52 4.59 12.25
C LEU A 187 -7.08 3.16 12.38
N ILE A 188 -6.42 2.18 11.78
CA ILE A 188 -6.89 0.78 11.73
C ILE A 188 -6.62 0.04 13.05
N GLN A 189 -5.48 0.28 13.69
CA GLN A 189 -5.04 -0.52 14.83
C GLN A 189 -5.13 0.27 16.15
N PRO A 190 -6.22 0.12 16.93
CA PRO A 190 -6.39 0.84 18.19
C PRO A 190 -5.29 0.49 19.21
N LYS A 191 -4.69 -0.71 19.13
CA LYS A 191 -3.55 -1.10 19.96
C LYS A 191 -2.30 -0.27 19.64
N ILE A 192 -2.00 -0.05 18.36
CA ILE A 192 -0.89 0.81 17.93
C ILE A 192 -1.13 2.25 18.38
N LYS A 193 -2.35 2.77 18.18
CA LYS A 193 -2.72 4.11 18.67
C LYS A 193 -2.49 4.26 20.17
N LYS A 194 -2.97 3.30 20.98
CA LYS A 194 -2.75 3.32 22.44
C LYS A 194 -1.26 3.28 22.80
N HIS A 195 -0.49 2.43 22.14
CA HIS A 195 0.94 2.30 22.40
C HIS A 195 1.73 3.56 22.00
N LEU A 196 1.39 4.16 20.85
CA LEU A 196 2.00 5.40 20.39
C LEU A 196 1.69 6.56 21.33
N ILE A 197 0.43 6.71 21.75
CA ILE A 197 0.04 7.71 22.75
C ILE A 197 0.85 7.50 24.03
N HIS A 198 0.94 6.26 24.53
CA HIS A 198 1.71 5.96 25.73
C HIS A 198 3.21 6.32 25.59
N LEU A 199 3.82 6.03 24.44
CA LEU A 199 5.21 6.41 24.14
C LEU A 199 5.38 7.93 24.12
N ILE A 200 4.47 8.65 23.45
CA ILE A 200 4.49 10.12 23.41
C ILE A 200 4.38 10.68 24.83
N THR A 201 3.39 10.24 25.61
CA THR A 201 3.20 10.70 26.98
C THR A 201 4.42 10.43 27.84
N ARG A 202 5.07 9.26 27.71
CA ARG A 202 6.27 8.90 28.46
C ARG A 202 7.48 9.76 28.06
N CYS A 203 7.67 10.04 26.77
CA CYS A 203 8.73 10.94 26.30
C CYS A 203 8.50 12.39 26.76
N SER A 204 7.26 12.88 26.71
CA SER A 204 6.88 14.20 27.24
C SER A 204 7.16 14.29 28.74
N LEU A 205 6.80 13.25 29.51
CA LEU A 205 7.02 13.19 30.95
C LEU A 205 8.52 13.19 31.29
N LYS A 206 9.32 12.43 30.54
CA LYS A 206 10.78 12.37 30.70
C LYS A 206 11.42 13.72 30.42
N LYS A 207 11.04 14.37 29.32
CA LYS A 207 11.52 15.71 28.96
C LYS A 207 11.17 16.74 30.05
N LEU A 208 9.97 16.65 30.63
CA LEU A 208 9.53 17.51 31.74
C LEU A 208 10.35 17.28 33.02
N THR A 209 10.64 16.01 33.36
CA THR A 209 11.44 15.68 34.55
C THR A 209 12.91 16.08 34.39
N ASP A 210 13.47 15.93 33.19
CA ASP A 210 14.83 16.37 32.89
C ASP A 210 14.94 17.90 32.95
N THR A 211 13.94 18.65 32.48
CA THR A 211 13.90 20.11 32.64
C THR A 211 13.74 20.54 34.10
N MET A 212 12.93 19.83 34.91
CA MET A 212 12.79 20.13 36.34
C MET A 212 14.08 19.85 37.12
N LYS A 213 14.81 18.78 36.77
CA LYS A 213 16.14 18.50 37.35
C LYS A 213 17.16 19.59 36.98
N ALA A 214 17.20 20.01 35.72
CA ALA A 214 18.09 21.09 35.28
C ALA A 214 17.82 22.41 36.03
N ILE A 215 16.54 22.75 36.28
CA ILE A 215 16.16 23.94 37.05
C ILE A 215 16.54 23.81 38.54
N SER A 216 16.47 22.61 39.11
CA SER A 216 16.85 22.38 40.51
C SER A 216 18.37 22.48 40.75
N VAL A 217 19.19 22.19 39.73
CA VAL A 217 20.66 22.31 39.79
C VAL A 217 21.11 23.76 39.64
N LEU A 218 20.35 24.59 38.93
CA LEU A 218 20.63 26.03 38.74
C LEU A 218 20.27 26.91 39.97
N ARG A 219 19.65 26.34 41.01
CA ARG A 219 19.29 27.04 42.25
C ARG A 219 20.27 26.82 43.41
N PHE A 220 21.40 26.17 43.17
CA PHE A 220 22.50 26.01 44.12
C PHE A 220 23.75 26.71 43.62
#